data_AF-A0A920I3E6-F1
#
_entry.id   AF-A0A920I3E6-F1
#
_cell.length_a   1.000
_cell.length_b   1.000
_cell.length_c   1.000
_cell.angle_alpha   90.00
_cell.angle_beta   90.00
_cell.angle_gamma   90.00
#
_symmetry.space_group_name_H-M   'P 1'
#
loop_
_entity.id
_entity.type
_entity.pdbx_description
1 polymer ?
#
loop_
_entity_poly.entity_id
_entity_poly.type
_entity_poly.pdbx_seq_one_letter_code
_entity_poly.pdbx_strand_id
1 'polypeptide(L)'
;MKLNEISDNPGATKNRKRVGRGIGSGTGKTSGSGHKGQKARSGVSINGFEGGQMPIHRRLPKRGFTNIFRKQYVEVNLGRLQAAIDAGKLDAKKPVDSAALLGAGVISSRATACASSARAN
;
A
#
# COMPACT_ATOMS: atom_id res chain seq x y z
N MET A 1 19.40 21.95 -21.02
CA MET A 1 18.52 22.80 -20.20
C MET A 1 19.41 23.65 -19.33
N LYS A 2 19.30 24.99 -19.42
CA LYS A 2 20.07 25.88 -18.55
C LYS A 2 19.34 26.01 -17.20
N LEU A 3 20.05 26.32 -16.11
CA LEU A 3 19.43 26.41 -14.77
C LEU A 3 18.25 27.38 -14.69
N ASN A 4 18.24 28.42 -15.53
CA ASN A 4 17.20 29.46 -15.59
C ASN A 4 15.94 29.06 -16.37
N GLU A 5 15.92 27.90 -17.02
CA GLU A 5 14.82 27.43 -17.89
C GLU A 5 14.17 26.14 -17.36
N ILE A 6 14.52 25.74 -16.13
CA ILE A 6 13.94 24.56 -15.50
C ILE A 6 12.47 24.86 -15.19
N SER A 7 11.58 24.09 -15.80
CA SER A 7 10.15 24.08 -15.51
C SER A 7 9.69 22.64 -15.33
N ASP A 8 8.77 22.44 -14.39
CA ASP A 8 8.19 21.13 -14.17
C ASP A 8 7.17 20.80 -15.28
N ASN A 9 6.93 19.51 -15.47
CA ASN A 9 5.83 19.06 -16.34
C ASN A 9 4.49 19.63 -15.85
N PRO A 10 3.56 20.00 -16.76
CA PRO A 10 2.27 20.54 -16.36
C PRO A 10 1.54 19.56 -15.45
N GLY A 11 1.21 20.01 -14.24
CA GLY A 11 0.52 19.20 -13.22
C GLY A 11 1.43 18.39 -12.29
N ALA A 12 2.76 18.50 -12.41
CA ALA A 12 3.69 17.85 -11.50
C ALA A 12 3.56 18.33 -10.04
N THR A 13 3.20 19.60 -9.83
CA THR A 13 3.02 20.20 -8.50
C THR A 13 1.65 20.87 -8.34
N LYS A 14 1.13 20.87 -7.11
CA LYS A 14 -0.13 21.54 -6.73
C LYS A 14 0.11 22.47 -5.54
N ASN A 15 -0.43 23.68 -5.60
CA ASN A 15 -0.33 24.64 -4.51
C ASN A 15 -1.10 24.16 -3.27
N ARG A 16 -0.45 24.20 -2.09
CA ARG A 16 -1.08 23.85 -0.82
C ARG A 16 -2.10 24.91 -0.41
N LYS A 17 -3.32 24.47 -0.05
CA LYS A 17 -4.33 25.34 0.55
C LYS A 17 -3.90 25.82 1.95
N ARG A 18 -3.79 27.13 2.15
CA ARG A 18 -3.51 27.76 3.46
C ARG A 18 -4.82 28.25 4.08
N VAL A 19 -5.26 27.60 5.16
CA VAL A 19 -6.50 27.96 5.87
C VAL A 19 -6.31 29.19 6.77
N GLY A 20 -7.39 29.91 7.08
CA GLY A 20 -7.35 31.07 7.97
C GLY A 20 -6.60 32.28 7.40
N ARG A 21 -6.73 32.54 6.09
CA ARG A 21 -6.08 33.67 5.38
C ARG A 21 -7.11 34.58 4.71
N GLY A 22 -8.01 35.14 5.53
CA GLY A 22 -9.03 36.10 5.07
C GLY A 22 -10.25 35.47 4.38
N ILE A 23 -11.33 36.24 4.26
CA ILE A 23 -12.63 35.76 3.75
C ILE A 23 -12.54 35.39 2.27
N GLY A 24 -11.78 36.14 1.46
CA GLY A 24 -11.58 35.85 0.03
C GLY A 24 -10.97 34.48 -0.26
N SER A 25 -10.34 33.83 0.73
CA SER A 25 -9.80 32.46 0.59
C SER A 25 -10.86 31.35 0.71
N GLY A 26 -12.11 31.66 1.05
CA GLY A 26 -13.18 30.70 1.32
C GLY A 26 -13.01 29.87 2.61
N THR A 27 -11.84 29.93 3.25
CA THR A 27 -11.53 29.26 4.53
C THR A 27 -11.05 30.26 5.59
N GLY A 28 -11.60 31.48 5.57
CA GLY A 28 -11.17 32.58 6.44
C GLY A 28 -11.64 32.43 7.88
N LYS A 29 -12.95 32.60 8.11
CA LYS A 29 -13.52 32.79 9.46
C LYS A 29 -13.43 31.53 10.35
N THR A 30 -13.81 30.38 9.81
CA THR A 30 -13.88 29.10 10.56
C THR A 30 -12.84 28.09 10.12
N SER A 31 -11.94 28.46 9.20
CA SER A 31 -10.95 27.55 8.59
C SER A 31 -11.55 26.26 7.99
N GLY A 32 -12.86 26.23 7.71
CA GLY A 32 -13.60 25.06 7.23
C GLY A 32 -14.19 24.17 8.34
N SER A 33 -13.96 24.49 9.61
CA SER A 33 -14.40 23.68 10.76
C SER A 33 -15.83 23.97 11.25
N GLY A 34 -16.50 24.97 10.71
CA GLY A 34 -17.82 25.43 11.17
C GLY A 34 -17.78 26.30 12.43
N HIS A 35 -18.96 26.65 12.97
CA HIS A 35 -19.07 27.60 14.09
C HIS A 35 -18.90 26.98 15.47
N LYS A 36 -19.53 25.84 15.72
CA LYS A 36 -19.59 25.16 17.03
C LYS A 36 -19.53 23.64 16.81
N GLY A 37 -19.45 22.91 17.91
CA GLY A 37 -19.37 21.44 17.93
C GLY A 37 -18.03 20.94 18.43
N GLN A 38 -18.00 19.70 18.88
CA GLN A 38 -16.83 19.08 19.48
C GLN A 38 -15.60 19.12 18.55
N LYS A 39 -15.80 18.82 17.25
CA LYS A 39 -14.75 18.80 16.21
C LYS A 39 -14.23 20.19 15.81
N ALA A 40 -14.95 21.26 16.12
CA ALA A 40 -14.48 22.62 15.88
C ALA A 40 -13.50 23.12 16.96
N ARG A 41 -13.38 22.38 18.08
CA ARG A 41 -12.45 22.67 19.18
C ARG A 41 -11.12 21.95 18.96
N SER A 42 -10.05 22.55 19.47
CA SER A 42 -8.71 21.94 19.43
C SER A 42 -8.65 20.66 20.26
N GLY A 43 -7.91 19.66 19.77
CA GLY A 43 -7.59 18.45 20.53
C GLY A 43 -8.66 17.35 20.52
N VAL A 44 -9.78 17.54 19.82
CA VAL A 44 -10.85 16.54 19.75
C VAL A 44 -10.73 15.70 18.47
N SER A 45 -10.52 14.39 18.65
CA SER A 45 -10.71 13.38 17.61
C SER A 45 -11.66 12.29 18.11
N ILE A 46 -12.76 12.06 17.38
CA ILE A 46 -13.73 11.00 17.72
C ILE A 46 -13.17 9.68 17.20
N ASN A 47 -12.43 8.96 18.05
CA ASN A 47 -11.69 7.75 17.67
C ASN A 47 -12.58 6.50 17.80
N GLY A 48 -13.44 6.26 16.81
CA GLY A 48 -14.30 5.06 16.78
C GLY A 48 -15.42 5.02 17.83
N PHE A 49 -15.72 6.17 18.44
CA PHE A 49 -16.85 6.33 19.33
C PHE A 49 -18.13 6.60 18.53
N GLU A 50 -19.09 5.68 18.62
CA GLU A 50 -20.35 5.70 17.87
C GLU A 50 -21.48 6.38 18.67
N GLY A 51 -21.16 7.38 19.51
CA GLY A 51 -22.19 8.19 20.19
C GLY A 51 -22.96 7.47 21.31
N GLY A 52 -22.36 6.47 21.95
CA GLY A 52 -22.99 5.65 23.00
C GLY A 52 -23.43 4.25 22.52
N GLN A 53 -23.39 4.03 21.22
CA GLN A 53 -23.53 2.72 20.63
C GLN A 53 -22.30 1.85 20.95
N MET A 54 -22.51 0.56 21.27
CA MET A 54 -21.38 -0.38 21.43
C MET A 54 -20.59 -0.45 20.11
N PRO A 55 -19.27 -0.17 20.12
CA PRO A 55 -18.48 -0.14 18.89
C PRO A 55 -18.47 -1.48 18.14
N ILE A 56 -18.37 -1.42 16.81
CA ILE A 56 -18.41 -2.60 15.94
C ILE A 56 -17.41 -3.71 16.33
N HIS A 57 -16.18 -3.35 16.74
CA HIS A 57 -15.14 -4.29 17.13
C HIS A 57 -15.43 -5.05 18.44
N ARG A 58 -16.43 -4.60 19.22
CA ARG A 58 -16.93 -5.30 20.41
C ARG A 58 -18.15 -6.16 20.11
N ARG A 59 -18.89 -5.82 19.05
CA ARG A 59 -20.09 -6.57 18.62
C ARG A 59 -19.70 -7.85 17.88
N LEU A 60 -18.70 -7.76 17.01
CA LEU A 60 -18.25 -8.94 16.28
C LEU A 60 -17.44 -9.86 17.21
N PRO A 61 -17.71 -11.18 17.17
CA PRO A 61 -16.90 -12.13 17.92
C PRO A 61 -15.48 -12.18 17.33
N LYS A 62 -14.49 -12.43 18.18
CA LYS A 62 -13.15 -12.82 17.73
C LYS A 62 -13.25 -14.21 17.11
N ARG A 63 -12.90 -14.36 15.83
CA ARG A 63 -12.96 -15.65 15.10
C ARG A 63 -11.57 -16.09 14.67
N GLY A 64 -11.28 -17.38 14.88
CA GLY A 64 -10.07 -18.05 14.40
C GLY A 64 -8.84 -17.89 15.30
N PHE A 65 -7.73 -18.46 14.84
CA PHE A 65 -6.41 -18.36 15.45
C PHE A 65 -5.36 -18.23 14.34
N THR A 66 -4.20 -17.64 14.65
CA THR A 66 -3.08 -17.54 13.71
C THR A 66 -2.15 -18.73 13.88
N ASN A 67 -2.05 -19.60 12.87
CA ASN A 67 -1.10 -20.71 12.87
C ASN A 67 0.33 -20.21 12.61
N ILE A 68 1.21 -20.33 13.61
CA ILE A 68 2.62 -19.91 13.56
C ILE A 68 3.43 -20.77 12.57
N PHE A 69 3.02 -22.03 12.35
CA PHE A 69 3.72 -22.98 11.48
C PHE A 69 3.17 -23.01 10.05
N ARG A 70 2.36 -22.02 9.65
CA ARG A 70 1.82 -21.95 8.29
C ARG A 70 2.96 -21.79 7.28
N LYS A 71 3.15 -22.80 6.42
CA LYS A 71 4.07 -22.69 5.28
C LYS A 71 3.58 -21.60 4.33
N GLN A 72 4.45 -20.65 4.03
CA GLN A 72 4.21 -19.61 3.02
C GLN A 72 4.83 -20.07 1.70
N TYR A 73 4.01 -20.11 0.65
CA TYR A 73 4.45 -20.44 -0.70
C TYR A 73 4.58 -19.18 -1.52
N VAL A 74 5.58 -19.15 -2.41
CA VAL A 74 5.67 -18.14 -3.45
C VAL A 74 5.16 -18.79 -4.73
N GLU A 75 4.01 -18.33 -5.21
CA GLU A 75 3.41 -18.82 -6.44
C GLU A 75 4.15 -18.22 -7.65
N VAL A 76 4.53 -19.09 -8.60
CA VAL A 76 5.18 -18.68 -9.85
C VAL A 76 4.41 -19.26 -11.02
N ASN A 77 4.00 -18.39 -11.94
CA ASN A 77 3.30 -18.78 -13.16
C ASN A 77 4.31 -19.15 -14.26
N LEU A 78 3.95 -20.15 -15.07
CA LEU A 78 4.76 -20.62 -16.20
C LEU A 78 5.08 -19.51 -17.21
N GLY A 79 4.12 -18.62 -17.51
CA GLY A 79 4.35 -17.49 -18.42
C GLY A 79 5.39 -16.49 -17.92
N ARG A 80 5.52 -16.32 -16.60
CA ARG A 80 6.55 -15.44 -16.00
C ARG A 80 7.94 -16.06 -16.10
N LEU A 81 8.04 -17.40 -16.06
CA LEU A 81 9.28 -18.11 -16.30
C LEU A 81 9.69 -18.01 -17.77
N GLN A 82 8.75 -18.21 -18.70
CA GLN A 82 9.01 -18.08 -20.13
C GLN A 82 9.52 -16.67 -20.48
N ALA A 83 8.84 -15.62 -20.01
CA ALA A 83 9.28 -14.25 -20.25
C ALA A 83 10.68 -13.93 -19.67
N ALA A 84 11.06 -14.57 -18.56
CA ALA A 84 12.38 -14.41 -17.95
C ALA A 84 13.47 -15.16 -18.73
N ILE A 85 13.14 -16.30 -19.35
CA ILE A 85 14.03 -17.04 -20.26
C ILE A 85 14.22 -16.24 -21.55
N ASP A 86 13.14 -15.74 -22.14
CA ASP A 86 13.17 -14.94 -23.38
C ASP A 86 13.96 -13.64 -23.19
N ALA A 87 13.88 -13.05 -22.00
CA ALA A 87 14.66 -11.87 -21.62
C ALA A 87 16.13 -12.18 -21.25
N GLY A 88 16.58 -13.44 -21.33
CA GLY A 88 17.94 -13.87 -21.00
C GLY A 88 18.29 -13.77 -19.52
N LYS A 89 17.30 -13.60 -18.63
CA LYS A 89 17.49 -13.45 -17.19
C LYS A 89 17.55 -14.79 -16.45
N LEU A 90 17.10 -15.87 -17.10
CA LEU A 90 17.17 -17.24 -16.59
C LEU A 90 17.72 -18.20 -17.65
N ASP A 91 18.72 -18.98 -17.28
CA ASP A 91 19.27 -20.05 -18.11
C ASP A 91 18.41 -21.32 -17.98
N ALA A 92 17.71 -21.71 -19.06
CA ALA A 92 16.88 -22.93 -19.09
C ALA A 92 17.68 -24.24 -18.89
N LYS A 93 19.02 -24.19 -19.00
CA LYS A 93 19.91 -25.35 -18.88
C LYS A 93 20.38 -25.63 -17.45
N LYS A 94 20.18 -24.68 -16.51
CA LYS A 94 20.60 -24.79 -15.11
C LYS A 94 19.40 -25.16 -14.22
N PRO A 95 19.63 -25.77 -13.04
CA PRO A 95 18.56 -25.97 -12.07
C PRO A 95 17.93 -24.63 -11.69
N VAL A 96 16.59 -24.57 -11.72
CA VAL A 96 15.82 -23.38 -11.36
C VAL A 96 15.70 -23.31 -9.83
N ASP A 97 16.77 -22.82 -9.20
CA ASP A 97 16.83 -22.65 -7.76
C ASP A 97 16.19 -21.35 -7.27
N SER A 98 15.79 -21.33 -6.00
CA SER A 98 15.24 -20.14 -5.35
C SER A 98 16.16 -18.90 -5.43
N ALA A 99 17.48 -19.11 -5.46
CA ALA A 99 18.46 -18.05 -5.64
C ALA A 99 18.46 -17.49 -7.08
N ALA A 100 18.35 -18.36 -8.08
CA ALA A 100 18.28 -17.96 -9.49
C ALA A 100 17.00 -17.16 -9.79
N LEU A 101 15.87 -17.57 -9.20
CA LEU A 101 14.59 -16.86 -9.36
C LEU A 101 14.56 -15.46 -8.71
N LEU A 102 15.31 -15.25 -7.63
CA LEU A 102 15.50 -13.92 -7.04
C LEU A 102 16.42 -13.06 -7.91
N GLY A 103 17.54 -13.62 -8.38
CA GLY A 103 18.48 -12.93 -9.26
C GLY A 103 17.83 -12.48 -10.57
N ALA A 104 16.90 -13.27 -11.09
CA ALA A 104 16.12 -12.94 -12.29
C ALA A 104 14.94 -11.98 -12.05
N GLY A 105 14.61 -11.65 -10.79
CA GLY A 105 13.43 -10.82 -10.45
C GLY A 105 12.09 -11.51 -10.67
N VAL A 106 12.09 -12.84 -10.83
CA VAL A 106 10.85 -13.64 -10.95
C VAL A 106 10.15 -13.77 -9.60
N ILE A 107 10.91 -13.74 -8.50
CA ILE A 107 10.41 -13.74 -7.13
C ILE A 107 10.94 -12.50 -6.37
N SER A 108 10.13 -11.93 -5.47
CA SER A 108 10.50 -10.77 -4.62
C SER A 108 10.96 -11.13 -3.21
N SER A 109 10.70 -12.36 -2.73
CA SER A 109 11.05 -12.81 -1.38
C SER A 109 11.24 -14.32 -1.32
N ARG A 110 12.15 -14.82 -0.46
CA ARG A 110 12.34 -16.25 -0.25
C ARG A 110 11.15 -16.86 0.51
N ALA A 111 10.64 -17.99 0.04
CA ALA A 111 9.66 -18.79 0.76
C ALA A 111 10.31 -19.51 1.96
N THR A 112 9.57 -19.69 3.06
CA THR A 112 10.03 -20.45 4.25
C THR A 112 10.10 -21.96 3.99
N ALA A 113 9.41 -22.46 2.96
CA ALA A 113 9.50 -23.84 2.50
C ALA A 113 9.54 -23.90 0.97
N CYS A 114 10.55 -24.56 0.40
CA CYS A 114 10.57 -24.98 -0.99
C CYS A 114 9.78 -26.29 -1.07
N ALA A 115 8.48 -26.23 -1.34
CA ALA A 115 7.70 -27.40 -1.67
C ALA A 115 6.82 -27.09 -2.89
N SER A 116 6.99 -27.89 -3.93
CA SER A 116 6.28 -27.83 -5.20
C SER A 116 4.85 -28.32 -5.01
N SER A 117 3.95 -27.45 -4.55
CA SER A 117 2.51 -27.71 -4.69
C SER A 117 2.08 -27.27 -6.09
N ALA A 118 2.16 -28.20 -7.05
CA ALA A 118 1.54 -27.99 -8.35
C ALA A 118 0.02 -28.03 -8.16
N ARG A 119 -0.67 -26.90 -8.39
CA ARG A 119 -2.12 -26.93 -8.55
C ARG A 119 -2.41 -27.53 -9.91
N ALA A 120 -2.97 -28.73 -9.92
CA ALA A 120 -3.71 -29.23 -11.07
C ALA A 120 -4.94 -28.34 -11.25
N ASN A 121 -5.17 -27.88 -12.48
CA ASN A 121 -6.51 -27.44 -12.88
C ASN A 121 -7.45 -28.64 -12.87
#